data_AF-A0A151QV68-F1
#
_entry.id   AF-A0A151QV68-F1
#
_cell.length_a   1.000
_cell.length_b   1.000
_cell.length_c   1.000
_cell.angle_alpha   90.00
_cell.angle_beta   90.00
_cell.angle_gamma   90.00
#
_symmetry.space_group_name_H-M   'P 1'
#
loop_
_entity.id
_entity.type
_entity.pdbx_description
1 polymer ?
#
loop_
_entity_poly.entity_id
_entity_poly.type
_entity_poly.pdbx_seq_one_letter_code
_entity_poly.pdbx_strand_id
1 'polypeptide(L)'
;MIDTPLCPLKVVTNLQEAVWDADIVVNGLPSTETREIFEEISKYWKERITVPVIISLAKGIEAALEPVPHIITPTKMINQATGVCMENILYLGGPNIASEIYNKEYANARICGAEKWRKPLAKFLRQPHFIVWDNSDLVTHEVMGGLKNVYAIGAGMVAALTNESATSKSVYFAHCTSEMIFITHLLAEEPEKLAGPLLADTYVTLLKGRNAWYGQMLAKGELSPDMGDSISGKGMIQGVSAVGAFFELLSHSSLNVLHPGENKPVAPVELCPILKTLYKILISREQSSQAILQALRDENLNDPRERIEIAQSHAFYMPSLLGQP
;
A
#
# COMPACT_ATOMS: atom_id res chain seq x y z
N MET A 1 20.88 -15.30 -11.85
CA MET A 1 20.79 -13.83 -11.97
C MET A 1 21.88 -13.23 -12.88
N ILE A 2 22.85 -13.99 -13.42
CA ILE A 2 24.03 -13.42 -14.11
C ILE A 2 23.92 -13.40 -15.66
N ASP A 3 23.02 -14.19 -16.27
CA ASP A 3 23.10 -14.46 -17.71
C ASP A 3 22.06 -13.75 -18.59
N THR A 4 21.52 -12.61 -18.15
CA THR A 4 20.65 -11.80 -19.03
C THR A 4 21.48 -10.64 -19.61
N PRO A 5 21.51 -10.45 -20.94
CA PRO A 5 22.15 -9.29 -21.54
C PRO A 5 21.23 -8.09 -21.30
N LEU A 6 21.29 -7.54 -20.09
CA LEU A 6 20.76 -6.22 -19.81
C LEU A 6 21.59 -5.24 -20.66
N CYS A 7 21.00 -4.11 -21.09
CA CYS A 7 21.79 -2.94 -21.52
C CYS A 7 22.97 -2.75 -20.54
N PRO A 8 24.13 -2.22 -20.95
CA PRO A 8 25.28 -2.12 -20.05
C PRO A 8 24.86 -1.46 -18.72
N LEU A 9 24.70 -2.28 -17.68
CA LEU A 9 24.28 -1.84 -16.36
C LEU A 9 25.54 -1.45 -15.61
N LYS A 10 25.56 -0.21 -15.14
CA LYS A 10 26.60 0.26 -14.25
C LYS A 10 26.06 0.17 -12.83
N VAL A 11 26.63 -0.73 -12.04
CA VAL A 11 26.37 -0.79 -10.59
C VAL A 11 27.31 0.18 -9.92
N VAL A 12 26.74 1.14 -9.19
CA VAL A 12 27.49 2.17 -8.45
C VAL A 12 27.05 2.15 -7.00
N THR A 13 27.95 2.48 -6.08
CA THR A 13 27.66 2.63 -4.65
C THR A 13 27.61 4.09 -4.22
N ASN A 14 27.95 5.03 -5.11
CA ASN A 14 27.85 6.45 -4.89
C ASN A 14 26.49 6.96 -5.40
N LEU A 15 25.69 7.54 -4.50
CA LEU A 15 24.33 7.99 -4.81
C LEU A 15 24.33 9.17 -5.78
N GLN A 16 25.25 10.13 -5.63
CA GLN A 16 25.39 11.27 -6.54
C GLN A 16 25.67 10.78 -7.97
N GLU A 17 26.62 9.87 -8.16
CA GLU A 17 26.94 9.28 -9.46
C GLU A 17 25.71 8.63 -10.12
N ALA A 18 24.84 7.97 -9.33
CA ALA A 18 23.65 7.31 -9.85
C ALA A 18 22.57 8.28 -10.34
N VAL A 19 22.46 9.48 -9.75
CA VAL A 19 21.31 10.39 -9.95
C VAL A 19 21.67 11.73 -10.59
N TRP A 20 22.96 12.05 -10.74
CA TRP A 20 23.44 13.35 -11.17
C TRP A 20 22.96 13.76 -12.57
N ASP A 21 23.04 12.84 -13.55
CA ASP A 21 22.67 13.10 -14.95
C ASP A 21 21.47 12.27 -15.42
N ALA A 22 20.72 11.69 -14.47
CA ALA A 22 19.58 10.84 -14.80
C ALA A 22 18.39 11.68 -15.29
N ASP A 23 17.87 11.43 -16.49
CA ASP A 23 16.60 12.02 -16.96
C ASP A 23 15.39 11.42 -16.21
N ILE A 24 15.49 10.12 -15.89
CA ILE A 24 14.46 9.36 -15.17
C ILE A 24 15.12 8.66 -13.98
N VAL A 25 14.52 8.82 -12.80
CA VAL A 25 14.93 8.12 -11.58
C VAL A 25 13.82 7.16 -11.15
N VAL A 26 14.16 5.88 -11.06
CA VAL A 26 13.21 4.85 -10.59
C VAL A 26 13.49 4.56 -9.12
N ASN A 27 12.54 4.90 -8.23
CA ASN A 27 12.63 4.59 -6.81
C ASN A 27 12.18 3.14 -6.56
N GLY A 28 13.15 2.25 -6.30
CA GLY A 28 12.92 0.87 -5.89
C GLY A 28 13.04 0.63 -4.38
N LEU A 29 13.15 1.68 -3.56
CA LEU A 29 13.32 1.58 -2.11
C LEU A 29 12.02 1.13 -1.42
N PRO A 30 12.11 0.52 -0.24
CA PRO A 30 11.01 0.50 0.71
C PRO A 30 10.51 1.93 1.00
N SER A 31 9.21 2.08 1.27
CA SER A 31 8.61 3.38 1.64
C SER A 31 9.27 4.00 2.86
N THR A 32 9.66 3.17 3.83
CA THR A 32 10.32 3.58 5.08
C THR A 32 11.73 4.17 4.89
N GLU A 33 12.39 3.87 3.78
CA GLU A 33 13.73 4.40 3.44
C GLU A 33 13.64 5.54 2.42
N THR A 34 12.47 5.76 1.82
CA THR A 34 12.31 6.70 0.69
C THR A 34 12.62 8.13 1.10
N ARG A 35 12.16 8.59 2.28
CA ARG A 35 12.35 9.97 2.71
C ARG A 35 13.82 10.34 2.88
N GLU A 36 14.55 9.59 3.70
CA GLU A 36 15.96 9.84 4.02
C GLU A 36 16.83 9.87 2.76
N ILE A 37 16.67 8.87 1.88
CA ILE A 37 17.45 8.78 0.65
C ILE A 37 17.12 9.93 -0.31
N PHE A 38 15.85 10.29 -0.45
CA PHE A 38 15.47 11.39 -1.33
C PHE A 38 15.88 12.77 -0.77
N GLU A 39 15.93 12.93 0.56
CA GLU A 39 16.51 14.13 1.19
C GLU A 39 18.01 14.27 0.86
N GLU A 40 18.76 13.16 0.83
CA GLU A 40 20.14 13.17 0.36
C GLU A 40 20.25 13.51 -1.12
N ILE A 41 19.46 12.84 -1.97
CA ILE A 41 19.41 13.08 -3.42
C ILE A 41 19.11 14.56 -3.73
N SER A 42 18.22 15.18 -2.96
CA SER A 42 17.82 16.58 -3.14
C SER A 42 19.02 17.56 -3.13
N LYS A 43 20.08 17.23 -2.39
CA LYS A 43 21.29 18.06 -2.28
C LYS A 43 22.03 18.13 -3.62
N TYR A 44 22.09 17.02 -4.34
CA TYR A 44 22.75 16.93 -5.64
C TYR A 44 21.92 17.58 -6.76
N TRP A 45 20.60 17.51 -6.69
CA TRP A 45 19.72 18.08 -7.71
C TRP A 45 19.63 19.61 -7.69
N LYS A 46 20.01 20.26 -6.59
CA LYS A 46 20.11 21.74 -6.53
C LYS A 46 21.10 22.31 -7.54
N GLU A 47 22.07 21.51 -7.97
CA GLU A 47 23.10 21.91 -8.93
C GLU A 47 22.72 21.58 -10.39
N ARG A 48 21.59 20.89 -10.61
CA ARG A 48 21.14 20.51 -11.95
C ARG A 48 20.33 21.62 -12.62
N ILE A 49 20.47 21.71 -13.95
CA ILE A 49 19.64 22.57 -14.79
C ILE A 49 18.24 21.96 -14.97
N THR A 50 18.16 20.64 -15.11
CA THR A 50 16.91 19.91 -15.35
C THR A 50 16.54 19.03 -14.17
N VAL A 51 15.25 19.07 -13.80
CA VAL A 51 14.67 18.21 -12.77
C VAL A 51 14.29 16.88 -13.40
N PRO A 52 14.66 15.73 -12.82
CA PRO A 52 14.32 14.42 -13.37
C PRO A 52 12.84 14.11 -13.24
N VAL A 53 12.36 13.18 -14.08
CA VAL A 53 11.10 12.48 -13.86
C VAL A 53 11.35 11.33 -12.89
N ILE A 54 10.52 11.19 -11.87
CA ILE A 54 10.66 10.17 -10.83
C ILE A 54 9.55 9.15 -10.99
N ILE A 55 9.88 7.86 -11.02
CA ILE A 55 8.91 6.76 -11.03
C ILE A 55 9.09 5.96 -9.74
N SER A 56 8.13 6.04 -8.83
CA SER A 56 8.15 5.32 -7.56
C SER A 56 7.50 3.95 -7.65
N LEU A 57 8.23 2.92 -7.23
CA LEU A 57 7.73 1.55 -7.03
C LEU A 57 7.41 1.26 -5.56
N ALA A 58 7.74 2.21 -4.67
CA ALA A 58 7.59 2.06 -3.23
C ALA A 58 6.10 1.89 -2.87
N LYS A 59 5.83 0.96 -1.95
CA LYS A 59 4.50 0.65 -1.44
C LYS A 59 4.50 0.82 0.08
N GLY A 60 3.39 1.32 0.63
CA GLY A 60 3.26 1.69 2.04
C GLY A 60 2.82 3.14 2.18
N ILE A 61 2.47 3.53 3.40
CA ILE A 61 2.01 4.89 3.73
C ILE A 61 2.56 5.28 5.10
N GLU A 62 2.66 6.58 5.35
CA GLU A 62 2.81 7.16 6.69
C GLU A 62 1.50 7.89 7.05
N ALA A 63 1.23 8.03 8.36
CA ALA A 63 0.19 8.91 8.87
C ALA A 63 0.84 10.06 9.63
N ALA A 64 0.35 11.27 9.38
CA ALA A 64 0.66 12.46 10.16
C ALA A 64 -0.64 12.94 10.80
N LEU A 65 -0.67 13.03 12.13
CA LEU A 65 -1.89 13.35 12.88
C LEU A 65 -2.07 14.85 13.13
N GLU A 66 -0.98 15.61 13.10
CA GLU A 66 -0.94 17.04 13.42
C GLU A 66 -0.37 17.85 12.25
N PRO A 67 -0.81 19.11 12.04
CA PRO A 67 -1.93 19.77 12.73
C PRO A 67 -3.32 19.27 12.25
N VAL A 68 -3.35 18.54 11.14
CA VAL A 68 -4.54 17.91 10.58
C VAL A 68 -4.17 16.48 10.19
N PRO A 69 -4.99 15.47 10.57
CA PRO A 69 -4.71 14.08 10.23
C PRO A 69 -4.73 13.86 8.71
N HIS A 70 -3.66 13.28 8.17
CA HIS A 70 -3.54 12.93 6.76
C HIS A 70 -2.57 11.78 6.52
N ILE A 71 -2.69 11.14 5.35
CA ILE A 71 -1.72 10.17 4.87
C ILE A 71 -0.65 10.83 4.01
N ILE A 72 0.57 10.32 4.14
CA ILE A 72 1.69 10.65 3.27
C ILE A 72 1.99 9.40 2.45
N THR A 73 1.73 9.49 1.14
CA THR A 73 2.02 8.42 0.18
C THR A 73 3.46 8.52 -0.32
N PRO A 74 4.05 7.46 -0.88
CA PRO A 74 5.43 7.47 -1.35
C PRO A 74 5.76 8.60 -2.33
N THR A 75 4.86 8.94 -3.26
CA THR A 75 5.06 10.11 -4.14
C THR A 75 5.10 11.43 -3.37
N LYS A 76 4.26 11.59 -2.33
CA LYS A 76 4.30 12.76 -1.43
C LYS A 76 5.57 12.79 -0.58
N MET A 77 6.07 11.64 -0.11
CA MET A 77 7.34 11.57 0.62
C MET A 77 8.48 12.12 -0.25
N ILE A 78 8.53 11.70 -1.52
CA ILE A 78 9.51 12.18 -2.51
C ILE A 78 9.35 13.69 -2.73
N ASN A 79 8.12 14.17 -2.92
CA ASN A 79 7.84 15.60 -3.10
C ASN A 79 8.31 16.43 -1.89
N GLN A 80 7.97 16.02 -0.68
CA GLN A 80 8.36 16.70 0.56
C GLN A 80 9.88 16.69 0.76
N ALA A 81 10.53 15.56 0.49
CA ALA A 81 11.97 15.38 0.66
C ALA A 81 12.80 16.20 -0.34
N THR A 82 12.29 16.40 -1.56
CA THR A 82 13.08 16.96 -2.67
C THR A 82 12.62 18.31 -3.17
N GLY A 83 11.37 18.71 -2.91
CA GLY A 83 10.73 19.86 -3.55
C GLY A 83 10.40 19.64 -5.03
N VAL A 84 10.63 18.45 -5.60
CA VAL A 84 10.26 18.15 -6.99
C VAL A 84 8.75 18.22 -7.13
N CYS A 85 8.28 18.97 -8.13
CA CYS A 85 6.85 19.13 -8.39
C CYS A 85 6.18 17.76 -8.59
N MET A 86 5.01 17.57 -7.98
CA MET A 86 4.20 16.34 -8.13
C MET A 86 3.92 15.99 -9.59
N GLU A 87 3.91 16.97 -10.50
CA GLU A 87 3.78 16.70 -11.93
C GLU A 87 4.90 15.83 -12.51
N ASN A 88 6.09 15.83 -11.90
CA ASN A 88 7.24 15.03 -12.33
C ASN A 88 7.38 13.73 -11.53
N ILE A 89 6.46 13.41 -10.63
CA ILE A 89 6.52 12.21 -9.78
C ILE A 89 5.36 11.29 -10.17
N LEU A 90 5.71 10.06 -10.53
CA LEU A 90 4.78 9.01 -10.92
C LEU A 90 4.86 7.84 -9.95
N TYR A 91 3.79 7.06 -9.88
CA TYR A 91 3.77 5.75 -9.22
C TYR A 91 3.64 4.65 -10.26
N LEU A 92 4.32 3.52 -10.09
CA LEU A 92 4.15 2.31 -10.90
C LEU A 92 3.91 1.11 -9.99
N GLY A 93 2.72 0.50 -10.09
CA GLY A 93 2.31 -0.63 -9.26
C GLY A 93 1.41 -1.62 -10.01
N GLY A 94 1.16 -2.78 -9.43
CA GLY A 94 0.32 -3.83 -10.02
C GLY A 94 0.70 -5.23 -9.55
N PRO A 95 0.06 -6.29 -10.08
CA PRO A 95 0.44 -7.69 -9.83
C PRO A 95 1.77 -8.00 -10.52
N ASN A 96 2.87 -7.60 -9.87
CA ASN A 96 4.17 -7.44 -10.51
C ASN A 96 5.32 -8.04 -9.68
N ILE A 97 5.24 -9.33 -9.34
CA ILE A 97 6.30 -10.05 -8.59
C ILE A 97 7.60 -10.01 -9.40
N ALA A 98 8.62 -9.31 -8.88
CA ALA A 98 9.85 -9.00 -9.61
C ALA A 98 10.56 -10.22 -10.21
N SER A 99 10.66 -11.33 -9.45
CA SER A 99 11.29 -12.56 -9.93
C SER A 99 10.53 -13.22 -11.08
N GLU A 100 9.20 -13.09 -11.10
CA GLU A 100 8.34 -13.69 -12.13
C GLU A 100 8.42 -12.86 -13.43
N ILE A 101 8.41 -11.53 -13.33
CA ILE A 101 8.67 -10.63 -14.46
C ILE A 101 10.04 -10.89 -15.08
N TYR A 102 11.08 -11.02 -14.24
CA TYR A 102 12.44 -11.34 -14.69
C TYR A 102 12.48 -12.67 -15.45
N ASN A 103 11.70 -13.67 -15.01
CA ASN A 103 11.56 -14.95 -15.68
C ASN A 103 10.62 -14.92 -16.90
N LYS A 104 10.18 -13.72 -17.33
CA LYS A 104 9.27 -13.48 -18.46
C LYS A 104 7.87 -14.07 -18.28
N GLU A 105 7.44 -14.29 -17.04
CA GLU A 105 6.04 -14.54 -16.73
C GLU A 105 5.20 -13.30 -16.99
N TYR A 106 3.89 -13.51 -17.22
CA TYR A 106 2.98 -12.42 -17.54
C TYR A 106 2.66 -11.57 -16.32
N ALA A 107 2.94 -10.27 -16.44
CA ALA A 107 2.57 -9.29 -15.43
C ALA A 107 1.94 -8.05 -16.07
N ASN A 108 1.16 -7.35 -15.26
CA ASN A 108 0.61 -6.05 -15.64
C ASN A 108 0.92 -5.01 -14.55
N ALA A 109 0.94 -3.75 -14.96
CA ALA A 109 1.11 -2.63 -14.05
C ALA A 109 0.29 -1.42 -14.50
N ARG A 110 0.01 -0.53 -13.55
CA ARG A 110 -0.52 0.80 -13.76
C ARG A 110 0.57 1.82 -13.44
N ILE A 111 0.74 2.79 -14.33
CA ILE A 111 1.51 4.01 -14.05
C ILE A 111 0.54 5.16 -13.80
N CYS A 112 0.71 5.83 -12.66
CA CYS A 112 -0.17 6.88 -12.17
C CYS A 112 0.59 8.18 -11.93
N GLY A 113 -0.09 9.32 -12.05
CA GLY A 113 0.48 10.66 -11.87
C GLY A 113 0.06 11.61 -12.99
N ALA A 114 0.90 12.59 -13.34
CA ALA A 114 0.53 13.60 -14.34
C ALA A 114 0.49 13.06 -15.77
N GLU A 115 -0.49 13.55 -16.54
CA GLU A 115 -0.74 13.10 -17.91
C GLU A 115 0.45 13.25 -18.86
N LYS A 116 1.17 14.36 -18.73
CA LYS A 116 2.36 14.71 -19.51
C LYS A 116 3.36 13.55 -19.58
N TRP A 117 3.55 12.83 -18.47
CA TRP A 117 4.52 11.74 -18.39
C TRP A 117 3.89 10.36 -18.38
N ARG A 118 2.74 10.16 -17.71
CA ARG A 118 2.14 8.83 -17.51
C ARG A 118 1.84 8.12 -18.85
N LYS A 119 1.29 8.83 -19.84
CA LYS A 119 0.90 8.25 -21.15
C LYS A 119 2.12 7.83 -21.98
N PRO A 120 3.11 8.70 -22.25
CA PRO A 120 4.29 8.28 -23.02
C PRO A 120 5.10 7.19 -22.29
N LEU A 121 5.26 7.27 -20.97
CA LEU A 121 5.99 6.27 -20.21
C LEU A 121 5.24 4.93 -20.12
N ALA A 122 3.91 4.93 -20.00
CA ALA A 122 3.12 3.68 -20.10
C ALA A 122 3.40 2.95 -21.41
N LYS A 123 3.46 3.67 -22.53
CA LYS A 123 3.77 3.09 -23.84
C LYS A 123 5.22 2.61 -23.91
N PHE A 124 6.17 3.39 -23.39
CA PHE A 124 7.59 3.07 -23.39
C PHE A 124 7.93 1.81 -22.58
N LEU A 125 7.29 1.63 -21.42
CA LEU A 125 7.56 0.51 -20.52
C LEU A 125 6.96 -0.83 -20.96
N ARG A 126 6.12 -0.85 -22.01
CA ARG A 126 5.47 -2.09 -22.48
C ARG A 126 6.47 -3.06 -23.09
N GLN A 127 6.37 -4.30 -22.66
CA GLN A 127 7.07 -5.47 -23.20
C GLN A 127 6.05 -6.61 -23.39
N PRO A 128 6.31 -7.60 -24.26
CA PRO A 128 5.36 -8.70 -24.50
C PRO A 128 4.86 -9.42 -23.23
N HIS A 129 5.71 -9.53 -22.20
CA HIS A 129 5.40 -10.18 -20.92
C HIS A 129 5.10 -9.19 -19.78
N PHE A 130 5.26 -7.88 -20.01
CA PHE A 130 5.01 -6.84 -19.01
C PHE A 130 4.24 -5.68 -19.63
N ILE A 131 2.92 -5.68 -19.42
CA ILE A 131 2.03 -4.68 -20.02
C ILE A 131 1.72 -3.58 -19.00
N VAL A 132 2.15 -2.36 -19.31
CA VAL A 132 1.87 -1.17 -18.51
C VAL A 132 0.74 -0.35 -19.11
N TRP A 133 -0.19 0.07 -18.27
CA TRP A 133 -1.29 0.96 -18.64
C TRP A 133 -1.23 2.23 -17.81
N ASP A 134 -1.68 3.35 -18.36
CA ASP A 134 -1.83 4.58 -17.59
C ASP A 134 -3.13 4.57 -16.77
N ASN A 135 -3.09 5.24 -15.61
CA ASN A 135 -4.26 5.61 -14.83
C ASN A 135 -4.03 7.02 -14.25
N SER A 136 -5.08 7.84 -14.10
CA SER A 136 -4.99 9.16 -13.46
C SER A 136 -5.14 9.11 -11.94
N ASP A 137 -5.74 8.05 -11.39
CA ASP A 137 -5.99 7.92 -9.96
C ASP A 137 -4.74 7.45 -9.21
N LEU A 138 -3.87 8.40 -8.88
CA LEU A 138 -2.65 8.14 -8.10
C LEU A 138 -2.96 7.67 -6.67
N VAL A 139 -3.93 8.32 -6.02
CA VAL A 139 -4.20 8.14 -4.60
C VAL A 139 -4.65 6.72 -4.31
N THR A 140 -5.66 6.21 -5.04
CA THR A 140 -6.16 4.85 -4.82
C THR A 140 -5.07 3.82 -5.02
N HIS A 141 -4.22 3.98 -6.04
CA HIS A 141 -3.14 3.04 -6.35
C HIS A 141 -2.07 2.98 -5.26
N GLU A 142 -1.67 4.11 -4.69
CA GLU A 142 -0.70 4.14 -3.58
C GLU A 142 -1.31 3.61 -2.27
N VAL A 143 -2.53 4.03 -1.95
CA VAL A 143 -3.27 3.61 -0.75
C VAL A 143 -3.49 2.09 -0.78
N MET A 144 -3.94 1.55 -1.92
CA MET A 144 -4.10 0.11 -2.11
C MET A 144 -2.78 -0.65 -1.98
N GLY A 145 -1.67 -0.03 -2.39
CA GLY A 145 -0.31 -0.56 -2.19
C GLY A 145 0.05 -0.74 -0.71
N GLY A 146 -0.41 0.15 0.16
CA GLY A 146 -0.28 0.02 1.62
C GLY A 146 -1.27 -0.99 2.21
N LEU A 147 -2.56 -0.86 1.89
CA LEU A 147 -3.63 -1.70 2.45
C LEU A 147 -3.42 -3.19 2.12
N LYS A 148 -2.95 -3.53 0.93
CA LYS A 148 -2.72 -4.94 0.59
C LYS A 148 -1.65 -5.58 1.47
N ASN A 149 -0.65 -4.82 1.91
CA ASN A 149 0.38 -5.30 2.83
C ASN A 149 -0.21 -5.54 4.23
N VAL A 150 -1.11 -4.66 4.68
CA VAL A 150 -1.88 -4.84 5.92
C VAL A 150 -2.67 -6.15 5.88
N TYR A 151 -3.57 -6.28 4.89
CA TYR A 151 -4.48 -7.40 4.82
C TYR A 151 -3.81 -8.71 4.42
N ALA A 152 -2.63 -8.67 3.79
CA ALA A 152 -1.81 -9.87 3.58
C ALA A 152 -1.36 -10.51 4.90
N ILE A 153 -1.06 -9.72 5.94
CA ILE A 153 -0.70 -10.28 7.27
C ILE A 153 -1.88 -11.09 7.83
N GLY A 154 -3.08 -10.50 7.86
CA GLY A 154 -4.26 -11.22 8.33
C GLY A 154 -4.62 -12.42 7.45
N ALA A 155 -4.43 -12.35 6.13
CA ALA A 155 -4.62 -13.49 5.23
C ALA A 155 -3.69 -14.65 5.60
N GLY A 156 -2.42 -14.36 5.93
CA GLY A 156 -1.47 -15.34 6.42
C GLY A 156 -1.87 -15.98 7.75
N MET A 157 -2.39 -15.18 8.69
CA MET A 157 -2.89 -15.70 9.97
C MET A 157 -4.09 -16.63 9.75
N VAL A 158 -5.08 -16.20 8.95
CA VAL A 158 -6.26 -17.02 8.61
C VAL A 158 -5.84 -18.32 7.93
N ALA A 159 -4.92 -18.25 6.97
CA ALA A 159 -4.41 -19.42 6.27
C ALA A 159 -3.81 -20.47 7.23
N ALA A 160 -2.96 -20.04 8.16
CA ALA A 160 -2.36 -20.94 9.15
C ALA A 160 -3.40 -21.48 10.17
N LEU A 161 -4.25 -20.61 10.73
CA LEU A 161 -5.20 -20.98 11.78
C LEU A 161 -6.35 -21.86 11.28
N THR A 162 -6.66 -21.81 9.99
CA THR A 162 -7.74 -22.59 9.36
C THR A 162 -7.22 -23.75 8.51
N ASN A 163 -5.92 -24.06 8.61
CA ASN A 163 -5.27 -25.11 7.83
C ASN A 163 -5.56 -24.99 6.33
N GLU A 164 -5.33 -23.79 5.80
CA GLU A 164 -5.49 -23.42 4.38
C GLU A 164 -6.92 -23.55 3.82
N SER A 165 -7.95 -23.55 4.68
CA SER A 165 -9.37 -23.57 4.29
C SER A 165 -9.69 -22.51 3.23
N ALA A 166 -10.05 -22.96 2.03
CA ALA A 166 -10.40 -22.07 0.91
C ALA A 166 -11.59 -21.17 1.27
N THR A 167 -12.61 -21.74 1.94
CA THR A 167 -13.82 -21.00 2.36
C THR A 167 -13.50 -19.93 3.39
N SER A 168 -12.65 -20.24 4.39
CA SER A 168 -12.28 -19.24 5.40
C SER A 168 -11.45 -18.10 4.81
N LYS A 169 -10.54 -18.42 3.88
CA LYS A 169 -9.78 -17.42 3.13
C LYS A 169 -10.68 -16.56 2.23
N SER A 170 -11.70 -17.14 1.58
CA SER A 170 -12.64 -16.36 0.76
C SER A 170 -13.52 -15.44 1.59
N VAL A 171 -13.97 -15.88 2.77
CA VAL A 171 -14.70 -15.01 3.71
C VAL A 171 -13.81 -13.84 4.14
N TYR A 172 -12.57 -14.12 4.58
CA TYR A 172 -11.61 -13.06 4.92
C TYR A 172 -11.39 -12.08 3.74
N PHE A 173 -11.24 -12.60 2.52
CA PHE A 173 -11.05 -11.80 1.31
C PHE A 173 -12.23 -10.85 1.04
N ALA A 174 -13.47 -11.32 1.23
CA ALA A 174 -14.66 -10.47 1.06
C ALA A 174 -14.69 -9.33 2.08
N HIS A 175 -14.41 -9.62 3.36
CA HIS A 175 -14.38 -8.59 4.40
C HIS A 175 -13.22 -7.61 4.20
N CYS A 176 -12.01 -8.08 3.95
CA CYS A 176 -10.86 -7.18 3.79
C CYS A 176 -11.01 -6.28 2.57
N THR A 177 -11.51 -6.80 1.44
CA THR A 177 -11.73 -5.96 0.24
C THR A 177 -12.82 -4.92 0.46
N SER A 178 -13.85 -5.21 1.26
CA SER A 178 -14.84 -4.20 1.64
C SER A 178 -14.26 -3.10 2.54
N GLU A 179 -13.36 -3.42 3.48
CA GLU A 179 -12.64 -2.41 4.27
C GLU A 179 -11.70 -1.59 3.39
N MET A 180 -11.02 -2.21 2.42
CA MET A 180 -10.20 -1.49 1.45
C MET A 180 -11.01 -0.48 0.64
N ILE A 181 -12.18 -0.89 0.14
CA ILE A 181 -13.10 -0.02 -0.59
C ILE A 181 -13.57 1.14 0.30
N PHE A 182 -13.94 0.86 1.54
CA PHE A 182 -14.36 1.90 2.49
C PHE A 182 -13.24 2.92 2.72
N ILE A 183 -12.03 2.46 3.01
CA ILE A 183 -10.88 3.34 3.26
C ILE A 183 -10.52 4.17 2.02
N THR A 184 -10.58 3.61 0.81
CA THR A 184 -10.29 4.40 -0.40
C THR A 184 -11.34 5.47 -0.67
N HIS A 185 -12.62 5.24 -0.37
CA HIS A 185 -13.67 6.27 -0.52
C HIS A 185 -13.61 7.36 0.56
N LEU A 186 -12.98 7.09 1.71
CA LEU A 186 -12.65 8.15 2.66
C LEU A 186 -11.57 9.10 2.11
N LEU A 187 -10.61 8.55 1.36
CA LEU A 187 -9.39 9.24 0.95
C LEU A 187 -9.45 9.88 -0.44
N ALA A 188 -10.25 9.34 -1.36
CA ALA A 188 -10.37 9.79 -2.73
C ALA A 188 -11.83 10.05 -3.10
N GLU A 189 -12.07 11.10 -3.89
CA GLU A 189 -13.42 11.51 -4.30
C GLU A 189 -14.05 10.48 -5.24
N GLU A 190 -13.34 10.09 -6.30
CA GLU A 190 -13.81 9.11 -7.29
C GLU A 190 -12.76 7.98 -7.43
N PRO A 191 -12.59 7.12 -6.41
CA PRO A 191 -11.57 6.08 -6.45
C PRO A 191 -11.83 5.06 -7.58
N GLU A 192 -10.77 4.58 -8.24
CA GLU A 192 -10.88 3.45 -9.16
C GLU A 192 -11.50 2.27 -8.41
N LYS A 193 -12.53 1.68 -9.02
CA LYS A 193 -13.21 0.52 -8.46
C LYS A 193 -12.19 -0.59 -8.21
N LEU A 194 -12.29 -1.21 -7.04
CA LEU A 194 -11.52 -2.42 -6.71
C LEU A 194 -12.02 -3.62 -7.54
N ALA A 195 -11.65 -3.62 -8.82
CA ALA A 195 -12.06 -4.59 -9.82
C ALA A 195 -10.92 -4.81 -10.82
N GLY A 196 -10.99 -5.91 -11.57
CA GLY A 196 -10.01 -6.22 -12.61
C GLY A 196 -8.56 -6.18 -12.07
N PRO A 197 -7.66 -5.32 -12.60
CA PRO A 197 -6.25 -5.29 -12.20
C PRO A 197 -5.98 -4.98 -10.72
N LEU A 198 -6.69 -4.03 -10.10
CA LEU A 198 -6.48 -3.68 -8.68
C LEU A 198 -6.87 -4.85 -7.76
N LEU A 199 -7.98 -5.53 -8.09
CA LEU A 199 -8.42 -6.71 -7.37
C LEU A 199 -7.44 -7.87 -7.57
N ALA A 200 -6.90 -8.04 -8.78
CA ALA A 200 -5.90 -9.07 -9.09
C ALA A 200 -4.57 -8.85 -8.33
N ASP A 201 -4.08 -7.60 -8.22
CA ASP A 201 -2.91 -7.27 -7.41
C ASP A 201 -3.15 -7.58 -5.93
N THR A 202 -4.32 -7.21 -5.43
CA THR A 202 -4.74 -7.54 -4.07
C THR A 202 -4.72 -9.05 -3.85
N TYR A 203 -5.39 -9.80 -4.72
CA TYR A 203 -5.47 -11.26 -4.65
C TYR A 203 -4.09 -11.92 -4.62
N VAL A 204 -3.20 -11.61 -5.58
CA VAL A 204 -1.87 -12.24 -5.63
C VAL A 204 -1.02 -11.89 -4.40
N THR A 205 -1.15 -10.67 -3.88
CA THR A 205 -0.42 -10.21 -2.69
C THR A 205 -0.89 -10.93 -1.41
N LEU A 206 -2.19 -11.22 -1.30
CA LEU A 206 -2.76 -11.95 -0.17
C LEU A 206 -2.39 -13.44 -0.18
N LEU A 207 -2.14 -14.02 -1.36
CA LEU A 207 -1.71 -15.41 -1.49
C LEU A 207 -0.24 -15.63 -1.12
N LYS A 208 0.62 -14.67 -1.46
CA LYS A 208 2.07 -14.84 -1.41
C LYS A 208 2.75 -13.52 -1.12
N GLY A 209 3.77 -13.56 -0.28
CA GLY A 209 4.60 -12.39 0.01
C GLY A 209 5.15 -12.43 1.42
N ARG A 210 6.01 -11.47 1.73
CA ARG A 210 6.64 -11.35 3.05
C ARG A 210 5.62 -11.08 4.15
N ASN A 211 4.61 -10.26 3.88
CA ASN A 211 3.54 -9.95 4.83
C ASN A 211 2.64 -11.16 5.14
N ALA A 212 2.22 -11.92 4.11
CA ALA A 212 1.44 -13.15 4.30
C ALA A 212 2.26 -14.22 5.04
N TRP A 213 3.52 -14.40 4.67
CA TRP A 213 4.44 -15.28 5.40
C TRP A 213 4.56 -14.87 6.88
N TYR A 214 4.74 -13.58 7.16
CA TYR A 214 4.84 -13.08 8.54
C TYR A 214 3.58 -13.43 9.36
N GLY A 215 2.39 -13.18 8.80
CA GLY A 215 1.12 -13.58 9.42
C GLY A 215 1.02 -15.08 9.71
N GLN A 216 1.50 -15.93 8.79
CA GLN A 216 1.55 -17.38 9.01
C GLN A 216 2.48 -17.76 10.16
N MET A 217 3.67 -17.16 10.25
CA MET A 217 4.64 -17.46 11.33
C MET A 217 4.10 -17.01 12.70
N LEU A 218 3.46 -15.83 12.75
CA LEU A 218 2.80 -15.35 13.96
C LEU A 218 1.70 -16.31 14.42
N ALA A 219 0.87 -16.78 13.50
CA ALA A 219 -0.21 -17.72 13.81
C ALA A 219 0.26 -19.10 14.26
N LYS A 220 1.44 -19.55 13.79
CA LYS A 220 2.07 -20.80 14.23
C LYS A 220 2.85 -20.65 15.55
N GLY A 221 3.03 -19.42 16.04
CA GLY A 221 3.88 -19.14 17.21
C GLY A 221 5.38 -19.27 16.92
N GLU A 222 5.78 -19.30 15.65
CA GLU A 222 7.18 -19.36 15.22
C GLU A 222 7.86 -17.97 15.26
N LEU A 223 7.07 -16.90 15.18
CA LEU A 223 7.50 -15.53 15.42
C LEU A 223 6.62 -14.90 16.50
N SER A 224 7.22 -13.98 17.28
CA SER A 224 6.48 -13.04 18.12
C SER A 224 6.58 -11.64 17.51
N PRO A 225 5.53 -10.82 17.59
CA PRO A 225 5.63 -9.41 17.24
C PRO A 225 6.67 -8.63 18.07
N ASP A 226 7.14 -9.17 19.19
CA ASP A 226 8.22 -8.59 20.01
C ASP A 226 9.61 -8.69 19.35
N MET A 227 9.75 -9.54 18.33
CA MET A 227 11.00 -9.69 17.56
C MET A 227 11.25 -8.52 16.61
N GLY A 228 10.31 -7.57 16.55
CA GLY A 228 10.34 -6.40 15.68
C GLY A 228 9.95 -6.72 14.25
N ASP A 229 9.85 -5.67 13.44
CA ASP A 229 9.29 -5.75 12.09
C ASP A 229 10.37 -5.91 11.01
N SER A 230 11.65 -5.97 11.39
CA SER A 230 12.77 -6.23 10.48
C SER A 230 13.32 -7.63 10.72
N ILE A 231 12.97 -8.55 9.84
CA ILE A 231 13.31 -9.96 10.00
C ILE A 231 14.56 -10.30 9.20
N SER A 232 15.56 -10.87 9.87
CA SER A 232 16.82 -11.30 9.23
C SER A 232 16.53 -12.23 8.04
N GLY A 233 17.12 -11.92 6.87
CA GLY A 233 16.92 -12.66 5.63
C GLY A 233 15.57 -12.43 4.92
N LYS A 234 14.67 -11.63 5.47
CA LYS A 234 13.38 -11.23 4.83
C LYS A 234 13.27 -9.72 4.63
N GLY A 235 13.92 -8.93 5.47
CA GLY A 235 13.83 -7.48 5.52
C GLY A 235 12.60 -7.00 6.30
N MET A 236 12.26 -5.73 6.11
CA MET A 236 11.16 -5.07 6.82
C MET A 236 9.78 -5.54 6.37
N ILE A 237 8.89 -5.81 7.33
CA ILE A 237 7.49 -6.17 7.16
C ILE A 237 6.66 -4.88 7.13
N GLN A 238 6.62 -4.23 5.96
CA GLN A 238 5.96 -2.93 5.76
C GLN A 238 4.46 -2.94 6.15
N GLY A 239 3.81 -4.11 6.17
CA GLY A 239 2.41 -4.23 6.60
C GLY A 239 2.19 -3.83 8.05
N VAL A 240 3.18 -4.00 8.95
CA VAL A 240 3.03 -3.60 10.37
C VAL A 240 3.00 -2.09 10.50
N SER A 241 3.92 -1.37 9.86
CA SER A 241 3.91 0.09 9.83
C SER A 241 2.63 0.64 9.19
N ALA A 242 2.15 0.01 8.11
CA ALA A 242 0.91 0.40 7.46
C ALA A 242 -0.34 0.16 8.35
N VAL A 243 -0.36 -0.91 9.15
CA VAL A 243 -1.42 -1.13 10.15
C VAL A 243 -1.49 0.03 11.13
N GLY A 244 -0.35 0.48 11.66
CA GLY A 244 -0.27 1.62 12.56
C GLY A 244 -0.80 2.89 11.90
N ALA A 245 -0.27 3.22 10.72
CA ALA A 245 -0.65 4.43 10.00
C ALA A 245 -2.15 4.50 9.69
N PHE A 246 -2.76 3.43 9.15
CA PHE A 246 -4.19 3.43 8.87
C PHE A 246 -5.04 3.42 10.14
N PHE A 247 -4.65 2.66 11.18
CA PHE A 247 -5.41 2.62 12.42
C PHE A 247 -5.41 3.97 13.13
N GLU A 248 -4.26 4.60 13.28
CA GLU A 248 -4.12 5.89 13.97
C GLU A 248 -4.88 6.99 13.25
N LEU A 249 -4.77 7.04 11.91
CA LEU A 249 -5.54 7.97 11.10
C LEU A 249 -7.04 7.77 11.33
N LEU A 250 -7.54 6.55 11.11
CA LEU A 250 -8.98 6.25 11.15
C LEU A 250 -9.57 6.25 12.57
N SER A 251 -8.72 6.33 13.60
CA SER A 251 -9.12 6.50 15.00
C SER A 251 -9.20 7.97 15.42
N HIS A 252 -8.72 8.90 14.59
CA HIS A 252 -8.64 10.31 14.96
C HIS A 252 -10.04 10.90 15.18
N SER A 253 -10.25 11.57 16.30
CA SER A 253 -11.58 12.01 16.78
C SER A 253 -12.26 13.03 15.86
N SER A 254 -11.51 13.68 14.97
CA SER A 254 -12.05 14.64 14.00
C SER A 254 -12.69 13.98 12.77
N LEU A 255 -12.52 12.66 12.58
CA LEU A 255 -12.90 11.95 11.36
C LEU A 255 -14.21 11.16 11.48
N ASN A 256 -15.04 11.47 12.48
CA ASN A 256 -16.23 10.69 12.76
C ASN A 256 -17.16 10.59 11.54
N VAL A 257 -17.64 9.39 11.30
CA VAL A 257 -18.62 9.04 10.27
C VAL A 257 -19.92 8.57 10.94
N LEU A 258 -21.05 8.71 10.27
CA LEU A 258 -22.32 8.19 10.79
C LEU A 258 -22.36 6.67 10.68
N HIS A 259 -22.59 5.99 11.80
CA HIS A 259 -22.78 4.54 11.81
C HIS A 259 -24.10 4.18 11.08
N PRO A 260 -24.07 3.32 10.05
CA PRO A 260 -25.24 3.02 9.22
C PRO A 260 -26.42 2.43 9.98
N GLY A 261 -26.15 1.58 10.98
CA GLY A 261 -27.17 0.89 11.77
C GLY A 261 -27.60 1.63 13.04
N GLU A 262 -26.80 2.59 13.53
CA GLU A 262 -27.05 3.26 14.82
C GLU A 262 -27.33 4.76 14.67
N ASN A 263 -27.04 5.33 13.50
CA ASN A 263 -27.12 6.76 13.21
C ASN A 263 -26.38 7.64 14.24
N LYS A 264 -25.29 7.12 14.80
CA LYS A 264 -24.40 7.81 15.75
C LYS A 264 -23.04 8.07 15.12
N PRO A 265 -22.36 9.16 15.45
CA PRO A 265 -20.97 9.38 15.05
C PRO A 265 -20.05 8.31 15.65
N VAL A 266 -19.25 7.66 14.80
CA VAL A 266 -18.23 6.68 15.19
C VAL A 266 -16.92 6.98 14.45
N ALA A 267 -15.80 6.59 15.03
CA ALA A 267 -14.52 6.65 14.32
C ALA A 267 -14.56 5.69 13.11
N PRO A 268 -14.02 6.06 11.94
CA PRO A 268 -14.00 5.19 10.76
C PRO A 268 -13.40 3.80 11.00
N VAL A 269 -12.45 3.69 11.93
CA VAL A 269 -11.82 2.41 12.29
C VAL A 269 -12.83 1.40 12.88
N GLU A 270 -13.94 1.86 13.46
CA GLU A 270 -15.00 0.98 13.97
C GLU A 270 -15.74 0.24 12.86
N LEU A 271 -15.70 0.79 11.63
CA LEU A 271 -16.22 0.11 10.43
C LEU A 271 -15.17 -0.82 9.79
N CYS A 272 -13.95 -0.88 10.34
CA CYS A 272 -12.82 -1.68 9.86
C CYS A 272 -12.34 -2.72 10.91
N PRO A 273 -13.18 -3.70 11.28
CA PRO A 273 -12.87 -4.65 12.35
C PRO A 273 -11.60 -5.49 12.09
N ILE A 274 -11.27 -5.82 10.84
CA ILE A 274 -10.04 -6.55 10.53
C ILE A 274 -8.83 -5.67 10.79
N LEU A 275 -8.80 -4.44 10.27
CA LEU A 275 -7.72 -3.48 10.56
C LEU A 275 -7.55 -3.26 12.07
N LYS A 276 -8.64 -3.03 12.80
CA LYS A 276 -8.65 -2.85 14.26
C LYS A 276 -8.07 -4.07 14.99
N THR A 277 -8.43 -5.27 14.56
CA THR A 277 -7.91 -6.52 15.13
C THR A 277 -6.43 -6.69 14.84
N LEU A 278 -5.99 -6.39 13.61
CA LEU A 278 -4.58 -6.42 13.25
C LEU A 278 -3.77 -5.43 14.08
N TYR A 279 -4.28 -4.23 14.36
CA TYR A 279 -3.62 -3.29 15.26
C TYR A 279 -3.46 -3.86 16.68
N LYS A 280 -4.51 -4.47 17.23
CA LYS A 280 -4.46 -5.10 18.57
C LYS A 280 -3.48 -6.26 18.67
N ILE A 281 -3.28 -6.99 17.58
CA ILE A 281 -2.29 -8.07 17.52
C ILE A 281 -0.87 -7.50 17.31
N LEU A 282 -0.72 -6.60 16.34
CA LEU A 282 0.57 -6.20 15.78
C LEU A 282 1.16 -4.92 16.38
N ILE A 283 0.42 -4.14 17.16
CA ILE A 283 0.93 -2.92 17.78
C ILE A 283 0.63 -2.87 19.27
N SER A 284 -0.65 -2.92 19.70
CA SER A 284 -0.97 -2.77 21.14
C SER A 284 -0.76 -4.05 21.96
N ARG A 285 -0.55 -5.20 21.30
CA ARG A 285 -0.27 -6.51 21.93
C ARG A 285 -1.41 -7.00 22.84
N GLU A 286 -2.61 -6.47 22.69
CA GLU A 286 -3.79 -6.83 23.50
C GLU A 286 -4.38 -8.18 23.10
N GLN A 287 -4.12 -8.65 21.88
CA GLN A 287 -4.74 -9.84 21.31
C GLN A 287 -3.72 -10.75 20.65
N SER A 288 -4.00 -12.05 20.67
CA SER A 288 -3.23 -13.05 19.92
C SER A 288 -3.76 -13.19 18.49
N SER A 289 -2.99 -13.85 17.62
CA SER A 289 -3.37 -14.12 16.23
C SER A 289 -4.76 -14.76 16.07
N GLN A 290 -5.22 -15.54 17.06
CA GLN A 290 -6.54 -16.16 17.09
C GLN A 290 -7.70 -15.14 17.01
N ALA A 291 -7.48 -13.90 17.46
CA ALA A 291 -8.48 -12.85 17.41
C ALA A 291 -8.93 -12.53 15.97
N ILE A 292 -8.10 -12.79 14.96
CA ILE A 292 -8.49 -12.58 13.55
C ILE A 292 -9.69 -13.45 13.15
N LEU A 293 -9.79 -14.67 13.68
CA LEU A 293 -10.92 -15.56 13.44
C LEU A 293 -12.14 -15.16 14.27
N GLN A 294 -11.94 -14.59 15.45
CA GLN A 294 -13.02 -14.07 16.28
C GLN A 294 -13.68 -12.86 15.60
N ALA A 295 -12.88 -11.96 15.03
CA ALA A 295 -13.39 -10.82 14.27
C ALA A 295 -14.27 -11.24 13.08
N LEU A 296 -13.94 -12.35 12.41
CA LEU A 296 -14.76 -12.91 11.31
C LEU A 296 -16.00 -13.68 11.79
N ARG A 297 -16.09 -14.02 13.08
CA ARG A 297 -17.18 -14.80 13.67
C ARG A 297 -18.13 -13.94 14.50
N ASP A 298 -17.89 -12.64 14.59
CA ASP A 298 -18.81 -11.72 15.27
C ASP A 298 -20.16 -11.73 14.54
N GLU A 299 -21.21 -12.13 15.25
CA GLU A 299 -22.58 -12.22 14.72
C GLU A 299 -23.16 -10.84 14.38
N ASN A 300 -22.56 -9.77 14.91
CA ASN A 300 -22.94 -8.39 14.61
C ASN A 300 -22.08 -7.77 13.50
N LEU A 301 -21.22 -8.56 12.86
CA LEU A 301 -20.39 -8.09 11.76
C LEU A 301 -21.26 -7.74 10.55
N ASN A 302 -21.22 -6.48 10.12
CA ASN A 302 -21.95 -6.02 8.94
C ASN A 302 -21.58 -6.83 7.69
N ASP A 303 -22.57 -7.05 6.82
CA ASP A 303 -22.35 -7.64 5.50
C ASP A 303 -21.31 -6.78 4.73
N PRO A 304 -20.24 -7.37 4.17
CA PRO A 304 -19.30 -6.65 3.31
C PRO A 304 -19.97 -5.81 2.22
N ARG A 305 -21.11 -6.27 1.69
CA ARG A 305 -21.91 -5.55 0.71
C ARG A 305 -22.42 -4.22 1.24
N GLU A 306 -22.97 -4.20 2.45
CA GLU A 306 -23.47 -2.97 3.07
C GLU A 306 -22.35 -1.95 3.19
N ARG A 307 -21.17 -2.36 3.70
CA ARG A 307 -19.99 -1.48 3.80
C ARG A 307 -19.61 -0.87 2.44
N ILE A 308 -19.68 -1.65 1.37
CA ILE A 308 -19.40 -1.18 0.00
C ILE A 308 -20.46 -0.16 -0.47
N GLU A 309 -21.74 -0.45 -0.26
CA GLU A 309 -22.84 0.47 -0.63
C GLU A 309 -22.74 1.80 0.13
N ILE A 310 -22.41 1.73 1.43
CA ILE A 310 -22.17 2.90 2.29
C ILE A 310 -20.99 3.72 1.76
N ALA A 311 -19.85 3.09 1.47
CA ALA A 311 -18.69 3.77 0.91
C ALA A 311 -19.00 4.50 -0.40
N GLN A 312 -19.77 3.85 -1.30
CA GLN A 312 -20.13 4.37 -2.62
C GLN A 312 -21.21 5.47 -2.59
N SER A 313 -21.86 5.71 -1.45
CA SER A 313 -22.76 6.86 -1.30
C SER A 313 -22.03 8.21 -1.26
N HIS A 314 -20.70 8.21 -1.20
CA HIS A 314 -19.82 9.38 -1.09
C HIS A 314 -20.09 10.27 0.14
N ALA A 315 -20.86 9.79 1.12
CA ALA A 315 -21.16 10.53 2.35
C ALA A 315 -19.93 10.76 3.26
N PHE A 316 -18.77 10.16 2.93
CA PHE A 316 -17.62 10.08 3.82
C PHE A 316 -16.30 10.53 3.18
N TYR A 317 -16.30 11.11 1.98
CA TYR A 317 -15.08 11.64 1.38
C TYR A 317 -14.51 12.79 2.22
N MET A 318 -13.22 12.71 2.59
CA MET A 318 -12.53 13.70 3.42
C MET A 318 -11.22 14.14 2.73
N PRO A 319 -11.23 15.18 1.87
CA PRO A 319 -10.04 15.63 1.13
C PRO A 319 -8.87 16.05 2.02
N SER A 320 -9.17 16.52 3.23
CA SER A 320 -8.17 16.89 4.25
C SER A 320 -7.22 15.74 4.61
N LEU A 321 -7.67 14.49 4.46
CA LEU A 321 -6.84 13.30 4.69
C LEU A 321 -5.71 13.13 3.68
N LEU A 322 -5.70 13.92 2.60
CA LEU A 322 -4.60 14.02 1.67
C LEU A 322 -3.72 15.25 1.91
N GLY A 323 -3.90 15.98 3.00
CA GLY A 323 -3.18 17.23 3.25
C GLY A 323 -3.52 18.31 2.21
N GLN A 324 -4.67 18.20 1.54
CA GLN A 324 -5.22 19.23 0.69
C GLN A 324 -6.07 20.18 1.57
N PRO A 325 -5.98 21.51 1.34
CA PRO A 325 -6.69 22.51 2.13
C PRO A 325 -8.21 22.43 2.00
#